data_AF-A0A5K1H252-F1
#
_entry.id   AF-A0A5K1H252-F1
#
_cell.length_a   1.000
_cell.length_b   1.000
_cell.length_c   1.000
_cell.angle_alpha   90.00
_cell.angle_beta   90.00
_cell.angle_gamma   90.00
#
_symmetry.space_group_name_H-M   'P 1'
#
loop_
_entity.id
_entity.type
_entity.pdbx_description
1 polymer ?
#
loop_
_entity_poly.entity_id
_entity_poly.type
_entity_poly.pdbx_seq_one_letter_code
_entity_poly.pdbx_strand_id
1 'polypeptide(L)'
;PETCTVSKNVPMIFEKPVGLVSSCTLYHDKGPEPWLRKTSTDAWLSTGVSEAVVGSDGPLHDQGDIYCIICYESGTLEFYEVPGFKCVFTVDKFASGISHLVDACVRETTHNLQNVKDGDEQVKETVQNIKVMELSMHKWAGQHACPFLFAILTDGTVLCYHAYLYEGHENTRKTDGQFSTDIEVDVGSISTSRLRNLRFVRVFLESLTREESSGGKFSQRITVFKNIGGCQGLFLAGSRPAWFMVCRERLRIHPQ
;
A
#
# COMPACT_ATOMS: atom_id res chain seq x y z
N PRO A 1 -36.77 6.76 1.49
CA PRO A 1 -35.42 6.35 1.95
C PRO A 1 -35.43 4.84 2.21
N GLU A 2 -34.84 4.09 1.29
CA GLU A 2 -34.76 2.63 1.37
C GLU A 2 -33.81 2.22 2.51
N THR A 3 -34.23 1.22 3.27
CA THR A 3 -33.54 0.71 4.47
C THR A 3 -32.17 0.16 4.12
N CYS A 4 -31.10 0.81 4.60
CA CYS A 4 -29.75 0.26 4.55
C CYS A 4 -29.56 -0.76 5.68
N THR A 5 -29.36 -2.02 5.33
CA THR A 5 -29.02 -3.08 6.28
C THR A 5 -27.50 -3.27 6.32
N VAL A 6 -26.91 -3.02 7.49
CA VAL A 6 -25.50 -3.30 7.76
C VAL A 6 -25.42 -4.66 8.45
N SER A 7 -24.72 -5.62 7.83
CA SER A 7 -24.41 -6.91 8.45
C SER A 7 -22.92 -7.00 8.73
N LYS A 8 -22.57 -7.53 9.91
CA LYS A 8 -21.19 -7.79 10.30
C LYS A 8 -20.86 -9.24 9.97
N ASN A 9 -19.97 -9.44 9.00
CA ASN A 9 -19.37 -10.74 8.74
C ASN A 9 -17.92 -10.69 9.24
N VAL A 10 -17.51 -11.64 10.07
CA VAL A 10 -16.12 -11.77 10.54
C VAL A 10 -15.49 -12.85 9.68
N PRO A 11 -14.61 -12.51 8.72
CA PRO A 11 -13.98 -13.51 7.87
C PRO A 11 -13.15 -14.47 8.73
N MET A 12 -13.32 -15.78 8.52
CA MET A 12 -12.53 -16.83 9.22
C MET A 12 -11.01 -16.71 8.97
N ILE A 13 -10.58 -15.93 7.97
CA ILE A 13 -9.18 -15.70 7.64
C ILE A 13 -8.40 -15.01 8.77
N PHE A 14 -9.08 -14.27 9.66
CA PHE A 14 -8.48 -13.62 10.83
C PHE A 14 -8.52 -14.47 12.13
N GLU A 15 -8.71 -15.79 12.03
CA GLU A 15 -8.82 -16.70 13.19
C GLU A 15 -7.53 -16.84 14.02
N LYS A 16 -6.37 -16.48 13.46
CA LYS A 16 -5.16 -16.22 14.25
C LYS A 16 -5.15 -14.75 14.66
N PRO A 17 -4.78 -14.38 15.90
CA PRO A 17 -4.72 -12.97 16.29
C PRO A 17 -3.63 -12.27 15.48
N VAL A 18 -4.01 -11.71 14.33
CA VAL A 18 -3.15 -10.86 13.49
C VAL A 18 -3.06 -9.51 14.19
N GLY A 19 -2.30 -9.43 15.28
CA GLY A 19 -2.05 -8.21 16.05
C GLY A 19 -3.31 -7.40 16.44
N LEU A 20 -3.08 -6.22 17.02
CA LEU A 20 -4.12 -5.19 17.13
C LEU A 20 -4.00 -4.27 15.91
N VAL A 21 -5.12 -3.91 15.29
CA VAL A 21 -5.13 -2.93 14.18
C VAL A 21 -5.02 -1.53 14.76
N SER A 22 -4.05 -0.74 14.27
CA SER A 22 -3.91 0.66 14.64
C SER A 22 -4.70 1.58 13.71
N SER A 23 -4.69 1.29 12.40
CA SER A 23 -5.43 2.05 11.38
C SER A 23 -5.67 1.19 10.14
N CYS A 24 -6.71 1.49 9.36
CA CYS A 24 -6.97 0.83 8.09
C CYS A 24 -7.65 1.76 7.10
N THR A 25 -7.57 1.43 5.81
CA THR A 25 -8.23 2.16 4.73
C THR A 25 -8.59 1.24 3.57
N LEU A 26 -9.58 1.64 2.76
CA LEU A 26 -9.90 0.97 1.51
C LEU A 26 -9.36 1.79 0.34
N TYR A 27 -8.54 1.16 -0.49
CA TYR A 27 -8.05 1.71 -1.73
C TYR A 27 -8.77 1.06 -2.90
N HIS A 28 -9.40 1.88 -3.75
CA HIS A 28 -10.00 1.42 -5.00
C HIS A 28 -9.13 1.88 -6.17
N ASP A 29 -8.51 0.92 -6.83
CA ASP A 29 -7.66 1.13 -7.98
C ASP A 29 -8.49 1.22 -9.28
N LYS A 30 -9.13 2.37 -9.46
CA LYS A 30 -10.07 2.64 -10.55
C LYS A 30 -9.39 2.82 -11.91
N GLY A 31 -10.18 2.64 -12.96
CA GLY A 31 -9.83 2.90 -14.34
C GLY A 31 -9.73 1.64 -15.20
N PRO A 32 -9.64 1.82 -16.54
CA PRO A 32 -9.60 0.70 -17.49
C PRO A 32 -8.36 -0.19 -17.31
N GLU A 33 -7.30 0.35 -16.73
CA GLU A 33 -6.10 -0.38 -16.34
C GLU A 33 -5.72 -0.03 -14.89
N PRO A 34 -6.17 -0.84 -13.91
CA PRO A 34 -5.76 -0.69 -12.51
C PRO A 34 -4.23 -0.66 -12.40
N TRP A 35 -3.69 0.35 -11.71
CA TRP A 35 -2.25 0.59 -11.68
C TRP A 35 -1.50 -0.48 -10.88
N LEU A 36 -2.04 -0.93 -9.74
CA LEU A 36 -1.45 -1.98 -8.91
C LEU A 36 -1.38 -3.31 -9.64
N ARG A 37 -2.31 -3.61 -10.56
CA ARG A 37 -2.27 -4.81 -11.37
C ARG A 37 -1.02 -4.88 -12.26
N LYS A 38 -0.49 -3.72 -12.69
CA LYS A 38 0.79 -3.62 -13.44
C LYS A 38 2.00 -4.05 -12.61
N THR A 39 1.88 -4.00 -11.28
CA THR A 39 2.92 -4.43 -10.34
C THR A 39 2.88 -5.93 -10.03
N SER A 40 1.92 -6.65 -10.62
CA SER A 40 1.77 -8.09 -10.47
C SER A 40 2.73 -8.88 -11.34
N THR A 41 3.17 -10.04 -10.86
CA THR A 41 3.90 -11.03 -11.69
C THR A 41 3.03 -11.64 -12.79
N ASP A 42 1.71 -11.66 -12.59
CA ASP A 42 0.73 -12.21 -13.54
C ASP A 42 0.27 -11.17 -14.57
N ALA A 43 0.89 -9.99 -14.62
CA ALA A 43 0.45 -8.87 -15.46
C ALA A 43 0.32 -9.27 -16.94
N TRP A 44 1.19 -10.15 -17.43
CA TRP A 44 1.17 -10.67 -18.81
C TRP A 44 -0.03 -11.60 -19.12
N LEU A 45 -0.58 -12.27 -18.11
CA LEU A 45 -1.77 -13.11 -18.26
C LEU A 45 -3.07 -12.31 -18.27
N SER A 46 -3.04 -11.08 -17.72
CA SER A 46 -4.21 -10.21 -17.64
C SER A 46 -4.36 -9.25 -18.82
N THR A 47 -3.32 -9.11 -19.67
CA THR A 47 -3.36 -8.33 -20.91
C THR A 47 -3.81 -9.14 -22.14
N GLY A 48 -4.15 -10.42 -21.97
CA GLY A 48 -4.58 -11.30 -23.05
C GLY A 48 -6.10 -11.53 -23.06
N VAL A 49 -6.75 -11.01 -24.10
CA VAL A 49 -8.11 -11.38 -24.57
C VAL A 49 -9.29 -10.82 -23.76
N SER A 50 -9.60 -9.53 -23.96
CA SER A 50 -11.01 -9.18 -24.19
C SER A 50 -11.31 -9.52 -25.65
N GLU A 51 -11.84 -10.73 -25.89
CA GLU A 51 -12.60 -10.99 -27.10
C GLU A 51 -13.69 -9.93 -27.17
N ALA A 52 -13.65 -9.14 -28.25
CA ALA A 52 -14.72 -8.22 -28.60
C ALA A 52 -15.97 -9.03 -28.92
N VAL A 53 -16.75 -9.39 -27.88
CA VAL A 53 -18.11 -9.84 -28.06
C VAL A 53 -18.96 -8.59 -28.28
N VAL A 54 -19.34 -8.43 -29.55
CA VAL A 54 -20.29 -7.44 -30.04
C VAL A 54 -21.60 -7.55 -29.24
N GLY A 55 -22.02 -6.43 -28.65
CA GLY A 55 -23.43 -6.17 -28.32
C GLY A 55 -23.76 -5.98 -26.85
N SER A 56 -23.83 -4.72 -26.41
CA SER A 56 -24.91 -4.13 -25.58
C SER A 56 -24.40 -2.85 -24.91
N ASP A 57 -25.13 -1.75 -25.10
CA ASP A 57 -24.87 -0.42 -24.53
C ASP A 57 -24.97 -0.41 -22.98
N GLY A 58 -23.90 -0.81 -22.31
CA GLY A 58 -23.66 -0.57 -20.89
C GLY A 58 -22.29 0.09 -20.69
N PRO A 59 -22.08 0.94 -19.67
CA PRO A 59 -20.80 1.58 -19.45
C PRO A 59 -19.75 0.49 -19.23
N LEU A 60 -18.75 0.44 -20.12
CA LEU A 60 -17.60 -0.46 -20.08
C LEU A 60 -16.95 -0.45 -18.69
N HIS A 61 -17.31 -1.43 -17.87
CA HIS A 61 -16.62 -2.02 -16.72
C HIS A 61 -15.48 -1.19 -16.08
N ASP A 62 -15.83 -0.17 -15.26
CA ASP A 62 -14.92 0.43 -14.25
C ASP A 62 -14.78 -0.51 -13.02
N GLN A 63 -14.60 -1.81 -13.25
CA GLN A 63 -14.34 -2.78 -12.18
C GLN A 63 -12.85 -2.78 -11.86
N GLY A 64 -12.41 -1.71 -11.18
CA GLY A 64 -11.10 -1.64 -10.56
C GLY A 64 -10.94 -2.66 -9.43
N ASP A 65 -9.70 -2.92 -9.04
CA ASP A 65 -9.39 -3.77 -7.89
C ASP A 65 -9.58 -2.98 -6.58
N ILE A 66 -10.08 -3.66 -5.54
CA ILE A 66 -10.23 -3.06 -4.20
C ILE A 66 -9.26 -3.75 -3.24
N TYR A 67 -8.51 -2.94 -2.52
CA TYR A 67 -7.56 -3.39 -1.50
C TYR A 67 -7.93 -2.82 -0.14
N CYS A 68 -7.94 -3.68 0.87
CA CYS A 68 -7.96 -3.28 2.27
C CYS A 68 -6.52 -3.16 2.75
N ILE A 69 -6.12 -1.96 3.18
CA ILE A 69 -4.78 -1.68 3.66
C ILE A 69 -4.88 -1.54 5.18
N ILE A 70 -4.10 -2.34 5.90
CA ILE A 70 -4.15 -2.44 7.36
C ILE A 70 -2.77 -2.16 7.91
N CYS A 71 -2.69 -1.25 8.90
CA CYS A 71 -1.52 -1.11 9.74
C CYS A 71 -1.83 -1.64 11.13
N TYR A 72 -0.96 -2.51 11.63
CA TYR A 72 -1.05 -3.07 12.97
C TYR A 72 -0.28 -2.23 13.97
N GLU A 73 -0.60 -2.39 15.25
CA GLU A 73 0.15 -1.79 16.36
C GLU A 73 1.61 -2.28 16.43
N SER A 74 1.92 -3.43 15.82
CA SER A 74 3.29 -3.91 15.64
C SER A 74 4.13 -3.04 14.69
N GLY A 75 3.47 -2.17 13.91
CA GLY A 75 4.09 -1.42 12.82
C GLY A 75 4.15 -2.17 11.49
N THR A 76 3.56 -3.36 11.39
CA THR A 76 3.41 -4.10 10.12
C THR A 76 2.28 -3.46 9.30
N LEU A 77 2.52 -3.24 8.01
CA LEU A 77 1.56 -2.74 7.02
C LEU A 77 1.27 -3.83 6.00
N GLU A 78 0.00 -4.16 5.79
CA GLU A 78 -0.42 -5.24 4.89
C GLU A 78 -1.52 -4.78 3.94
N PHE A 79 -1.49 -5.30 2.71
CA PHE A 79 -2.52 -5.08 1.70
C PHE A 79 -3.24 -6.39 1.45
N TYR A 80 -4.56 -6.34 1.51
CA TYR A 80 -5.46 -7.47 1.31
C TYR A 80 -6.34 -7.23 0.10
N GLU A 81 -6.37 -8.16 -0.84
CA GLU A 81 -7.30 -8.14 -1.97
C GLU A 81 -8.73 -8.39 -1.47
N VAL A 82 -9.71 -7.59 -1.90
CA VAL A 82 -11.13 -7.74 -1.54
C VAL A 82 -11.90 -8.30 -2.73
N PRO A 83 -12.83 -9.25 -2.55
CA PRO A 83 -13.36 -9.77 -1.27
C PRO A 83 -12.59 -10.96 -0.68
N GLY A 84 -11.56 -11.48 -1.35
CA GLY A 84 -10.88 -12.71 -0.95
C GLY A 84 -10.07 -12.62 0.34
N PHE A 85 -9.76 -11.41 0.82
CA PHE A 85 -8.88 -11.12 1.96
C PHE A 85 -7.55 -11.90 1.91
N LYS A 86 -6.97 -12.03 0.72
CA LYS A 86 -5.62 -12.59 0.54
C LYS A 86 -4.60 -11.48 0.75
N CYS A 87 -3.62 -11.68 1.63
CA CYS A 87 -2.49 -10.76 1.79
C CYS A 87 -1.60 -10.81 0.53
N VAL A 88 -1.42 -9.66 -0.12
CA VAL A 88 -0.73 -9.50 -1.42
C VAL A 88 0.51 -8.60 -1.36
N PHE A 89 0.73 -7.89 -0.25
CA PHE A 89 1.90 -7.06 0.02
C PHE A 89 2.04 -6.85 1.53
N THR A 90 3.25 -6.96 2.07
CA THR A 90 3.52 -6.74 3.51
C THR A 90 4.85 -6.01 3.74
N VAL A 91 4.89 -5.12 4.73
CA VAL A 91 6.09 -4.39 5.13
C VAL A 91 6.14 -4.23 6.64
N ASP A 92 7.29 -4.57 7.23
CA ASP A 92 7.54 -4.36 8.66
C ASP A 92 8.07 -2.96 8.97
N LYS A 93 7.88 -2.54 10.23
CA LYS A 93 8.40 -1.28 10.78
C LYS A 93 7.95 -0.05 9.97
N PHE A 94 6.76 -0.05 9.39
CA PHE A 94 6.24 1.05 8.58
C PHE A 94 6.25 2.40 9.33
N ALA A 95 5.90 2.39 10.61
CA ALA A 95 5.89 3.58 11.47
C ALA A 95 7.28 4.23 11.66
N SER A 96 8.38 3.51 11.39
CA SER A 96 9.74 4.08 11.46
C SER A 96 10.06 5.04 10.32
N GLY A 97 9.24 5.10 9.27
CA GLY A 97 9.43 6.06 8.17
C GLY A 97 10.65 5.76 7.29
N ILE A 98 10.97 4.47 7.08
CA ILE A 98 12.04 4.03 6.18
C ILE A 98 11.89 4.63 4.77
N SER A 99 13.00 4.86 4.07
CA SER A 99 12.99 5.55 2.78
C SER A 99 12.31 4.75 1.66
N HIS A 100 12.38 3.42 1.72
CA HIS A 100 11.81 2.53 0.70
C HIS A 100 10.97 1.44 1.34
N LEU A 101 9.75 1.27 0.83
CA LEU A 101 8.89 0.14 1.20
C LEU A 101 8.99 -0.92 0.10
N VAL A 102 9.42 -2.11 0.51
CA VAL A 102 9.65 -3.28 -0.33
C VAL A 102 8.95 -4.45 0.35
N ASP A 103 8.22 -5.24 -0.42
CA ASP A 103 7.49 -6.39 0.09
C ASP A 103 8.42 -7.35 0.84
N ALA A 104 8.10 -7.65 2.10
CA ALA A 104 8.89 -8.56 2.93
C ALA A 104 8.95 -9.97 2.33
N CYS A 105 7.89 -10.43 1.66
CA CYS A 105 7.88 -11.72 0.96
C CYS A 105 8.91 -11.80 -0.18
N VAL A 106 9.37 -10.67 -0.72
CA VAL A 106 10.45 -10.64 -1.72
C VAL A 106 11.82 -10.67 -1.04
N ARG A 107 11.96 -10.09 0.16
CA ARG A 107 13.24 -10.06 0.90
C ARG A 107 13.66 -11.45 1.37
N GLU A 108 12.70 -12.29 1.76
CA GLU A 108 12.95 -13.67 2.18
C GLU A 108 13.55 -14.52 1.05
N THR A 109 13.14 -14.30 -0.21
CA THR A 109 13.73 -15.01 -1.37
C THR A 109 15.16 -14.57 -1.68
N THR A 110 15.59 -13.37 -1.29
CA THR A 110 16.96 -12.86 -1.54
C THR A 110 17.93 -13.22 -0.41
N HIS A 111 17.44 -13.50 0.80
CA HIS A 111 18.28 -13.71 1.99
C HIS A 111 18.92 -15.11 2.10
N ASN A 112 18.62 -16.04 1.19
CA ASN A 112 19.27 -17.36 1.13
C ASN A 112 20.74 -17.32 0.65
N LEU A 113 21.37 -16.14 0.55
CA LEU A 113 22.75 -16.02 0.06
C LEU A 113 23.75 -15.30 0.98
N GLN A 114 23.37 -14.66 2.08
CA GLN A 114 24.37 -14.02 2.96
C GLN A 114 23.97 -14.11 4.44
N ASN A 115 24.58 -15.08 5.13
CA ASN A 115 24.74 -15.08 6.58
C ASN A 115 25.76 -14.01 6.95
N VAL A 116 25.29 -12.89 7.51
CA VAL A 116 26.12 -12.03 8.35
C VAL A 116 25.36 -11.77 9.63
N LYS A 117 25.95 -12.25 10.73
CA LYS A 117 25.54 -11.97 12.10
C LYS A 117 25.67 -10.48 12.34
N ASP A 118 24.65 -9.85 12.89
CA ASP A 118 24.81 -8.55 13.54
C ASP A 118 24.29 -8.60 14.97
N GLY A 119 25.08 -7.95 15.82
CA GLY A 119 25.05 -8.02 17.26
C GLY A 119 23.87 -7.30 17.87
N ASP A 120 23.43 -7.88 18.97
CA ASP A 120 22.36 -7.41 19.83
C ASP A 120 22.88 -6.22 20.65
N GLU A 121 22.67 -4.99 20.18
CA GLU A 121 22.83 -3.78 20.98
C GLU A 121 21.44 -3.29 21.43
N GLN A 122 20.98 -3.83 22.57
CA GLN A 122 19.85 -3.30 23.32
C GLN A 122 20.19 -1.93 23.91
N VAL A 123 20.05 -0.88 23.11
CA VAL A 123 19.80 0.47 23.64
C VAL A 123 18.33 0.49 24.06
N LYS A 124 18.10 0.52 25.37
CA LYS A 124 16.78 0.69 25.98
C LYS A 124 16.30 2.13 25.75
N GLU A 125 16.01 2.47 24.49
CA GLU A 125 15.25 3.66 24.16
C GLU A 125 13.88 3.52 24.82
N THR A 126 13.46 4.53 25.56
CA THR A 126 12.05 4.74 25.89
C THR A 126 11.31 4.95 24.56
N VAL A 127 11.01 3.85 23.88
CA VAL A 127 10.26 3.84 22.63
C VAL A 127 8.89 4.38 22.98
N GLN A 128 8.67 5.67 22.70
CA GLN A 128 7.32 6.18 22.56
C GLN A 128 6.61 5.21 21.62
N ASN A 129 5.46 4.69 22.05
CA ASN A 129 4.70 3.72 21.29
C ASN A 129 4.07 4.41 20.07
N ILE A 130 4.91 4.72 19.07
CA ILE A 130 4.54 5.45 17.87
C ILE A 130 3.76 4.49 16.98
N LYS A 131 2.47 4.79 16.82
CA LYS A 131 1.54 4.00 16.01
C LYS A 131 1.04 4.83 14.84
N VAL A 132 0.57 4.17 13.79
CA VAL A 132 -0.19 4.83 12.74
C VAL A 132 -1.61 5.08 13.23
N MET A 133 -2.00 6.36 13.31
CA MET A 133 -3.36 6.77 13.68
C MET A 133 -4.29 6.85 12.47
N GLU A 134 -3.79 7.39 11.37
CA GLU A 134 -4.58 7.60 10.15
C GLU A 134 -3.80 7.08 8.97
N LEU A 135 -4.47 6.34 8.10
CA LEU A 135 -3.91 5.71 6.91
C LEU A 135 -4.80 6.02 5.72
N SER A 136 -4.20 6.35 4.58
CA SER A 136 -4.92 6.78 3.39
C SER A 136 -4.07 6.51 2.15
N MET A 137 -4.68 5.98 1.09
CA MET A 137 -3.99 5.77 -0.19
C MET A 137 -4.84 6.32 -1.32
N HIS A 138 -4.24 7.11 -2.20
CA HIS A 138 -4.95 7.78 -3.28
C HIS A 138 -4.14 7.85 -4.56
N LYS A 139 -4.85 7.69 -5.68
CA LYS A 139 -4.37 7.96 -7.03
C LYS A 139 -5.24 9.08 -7.60
N TRP A 140 -4.59 10.10 -8.15
CA TRP A 140 -5.26 11.20 -8.82
C TRP A 140 -5.34 10.96 -10.33
N ALA A 141 -6.13 11.76 -11.04
CA ALA A 141 -6.24 11.63 -12.49
C ALA A 141 -4.93 12.08 -13.17
N GLY A 142 -4.51 11.32 -14.18
CA GLY A 142 -3.31 11.59 -14.96
C GLY A 142 -2.86 10.32 -15.68
N GLN A 143 -2.26 10.48 -16.85
CA GLN A 143 -1.83 9.35 -17.68
C GLN A 143 -0.73 8.53 -17.00
N HIS A 144 0.16 9.17 -16.24
CA HIS A 144 1.25 8.52 -15.52
C HIS A 144 1.08 8.64 -14.00
N ALA A 145 -0.14 8.94 -13.54
CA ALA A 145 -0.43 9.08 -12.13
C ALA A 145 -0.25 7.75 -11.40
N CYS A 146 0.66 7.75 -10.43
CA CYS A 146 0.89 6.63 -9.53
C CYS A 146 0.23 6.91 -8.18
N PRO A 147 -0.18 5.87 -7.44
CA PRO A 147 -0.75 6.05 -6.10
C PRO A 147 0.23 6.64 -5.10
N PHE A 148 -0.29 7.41 -4.14
CA PHE A 148 0.41 7.87 -2.95
C PHE A 148 -0.18 7.23 -1.71
N LEU A 149 0.68 6.78 -0.80
CA LEU A 149 0.31 6.27 0.51
C LEU A 149 0.69 7.31 1.58
N PHE A 150 -0.29 7.68 2.39
CA PHE A 150 -0.19 8.65 3.47
C PHE A 150 -0.46 7.94 4.79
N ALA A 151 0.33 8.29 5.80
CA ALA A 151 0.05 7.91 7.17
C ALA A 151 0.32 9.09 8.10
N ILE A 152 -0.46 9.20 9.17
CA ILE A 152 -0.14 10.10 10.27
C ILE A 152 0.05 9.30 11.55
N LEU A 153 1.18 9.54 12.19
CA LEU A 153 1.58 8.86 13.41
C LEU A 153 1.01 9.55 14.66
N THR A 154 1.10 8.86 15.80
CA THR A 154 0.64 9.37 17.11
C THR A 154 1.36 10.62 17.60
N ASP A 155 2.59 10.84 17.17
CA ASP A 155 3.39 12.04 17.45
C ASP A 155 3.13 13.18 16.45
N GLY A 156 2.13 13.02 15.56
CA GLY A 156 1.80 13.98 14.52
C GLY A 156 2.72 13.95 13.30
N THR A 157 3.68 13.03 13.23
CA THR A 157 4.53 12.86 12.04
C THR A 157 3.70 12.38 10.86
N VAL A 158 3.80 13.08 9.72
CA VAL A 158 3.17 12.68 8.46
C VAL A 158 4.17 11.91 7.60
N LEU A 159 3.83 10.69 7.24
CA LEU A 159 4.54 9.89 6.26
C LEU A 159 3.82 9.98 4.91
N CYS A 160 4.59 10.22 3.84
CA CYS A 160 4.12 10.22 2.47
C CYS A 160 5.03 9.36 1.63
N TYR A 161 4.43 8.51 0.81
CA TYR A 161 5.11 7.54 -0.02
C TYR A 161 4.53 7.57 -1.42
N HIS A 162 5.39 7.67 -2.41
CA HIS A 162 5.01 7.60 -3.82
C HIS A 162 5.25 6.18 -4.33
N ALA A 163 4.21 5.55 -4.87
CA ALA A 163 4.33 4.21 -5.45
C ALA A 163 5.08 4.28 -6.79
N TYR A 164 5.86 3.24 -7.09
CA TYR A 164 6.47 3.05 -8.39
C TYR A 164 6.53 1.56 -8.76
N LEU A 165 6.52 1.30 -10.06
CA LEU A 165 6.72 -0.03 -10.62
C LEU A 165 8.22 -0.31 -10.66
N TYR A 166 8.65 -1.40 -10.03
CA TYR A 166 10.02 -1.87 -10.08
C TYR A 166 10.16 -3.03 -11.07
N GLU A 167 10.83 -2.77 -12.18
CA GLU A 167 11.21 -3.78 -13.18
C GLU A 167 12.67 -4.20 -12.93
N GLY A 168 12.89 -4.92 -11.83
CA GLY A 168 14.20 -5.50 -11.54
C GLY A 168 14.47 -6.72 -12.41
N HIS A 169 15.61 -6.76 -13.09
CA HIS A 169 16.12 -7.98 -13.72
C HIS A 169 16.71 -8.89 -12.63
N GLU A 170 15.85 -9.47 -11.78
CA GLU A 170 16.25 -10.54 -10.85
C GLU A 170 16.68 -11.76 -11.68
N ASN A 171 17.97 -11.80 -12.05
CA ASN A 171 18.70 -12.86 -12.75
C ASN A 171 17.87 -14.03 -13.29
N THR A 172 17.41 -13.92 -14.54
CA THR A 172 17.35 -15.06 -15.45
C THR A 172 18.77 -15.58 -15.68
N ARG A 173 19.30 -16.33 -14.71
CA ARG A 173 20.35 -17.29 -15.02
C ARG A 173 19.70 -18.34 -15.91
N LYS A 174 19.97 -18.21 -17.21
CA LYS A 174 19.84 -19.30 -18.17
C LYS A 174 20.49 -20.54 -17.56
N THR A 175 19.70 -21.52 -17.16
CA THR A 175 20.16 -22.90 -17.08
C THR A 175 19.63 -23.57 -18.34
N ASP A 176 20.41 -23.47 -19.41
CA ASP A 176 20.29 -24.40 -20.52
C ASP A 176 20.59 -25.81 -20.00
N GLY A 177 19.67 -26.74 -20.27
CA GLY A 177 19.91 -28.18 -20.24
C GLY A 177 19.73 -28.89 -18.89
N GLN A 178 18.62 -29.60 -18.74
CA GLN A 178 18.57 -31.08 -18.78
C GLN A 178 17.35 -31.62 -18.02
N PHE A 179 16.62 -32.51 -18.69
CA PHE A 179 15.52 -33.30 -18.14
C PHE A 179 16.00 -34.20 -16.99
N SER A 180 15.31 -34.16 -15.85
CA SER A 180 15.06 -35.33 -15.00
C SER A 180 14.03 -35.02 -13.90
N THR A 181 12.87 -35.66 -14.08
CA THR A 181 11.88 -36.24 -13.15
C THR A 181 11.96 -35.98 -11.63
N ASP A 182 10.76 -35.73 -11.09
CA ASP A 182 10.27 -35.99 -9.73
C ASP A 182 11.02 -35.40 -8.54
N ILE A 183 10.57 -34.21 -8.12
CA ILE A 183 10.66 -33.77 -6.72
C ILE A 183 9.27 -33.28 -6.30
N GLU A 184 8.73 -33.94 -5.27
CA GLU A 184 7.50 -33.61 -4.58
C GLU A 184 7.41 -32.10 -4.31
N VAL A 185 6.33 -31.50 -4.80
CA VAL A 185 5.96 -30.13 -4.48
C VAL A 185 5.53 -30.13 -3.01
N ASP A 186 6.42 -29.66 -2.14
CA ASP A 186 6.10 -29.32 -0.76
C ASP A 186 5.06 -28.20 -0.75
N VAL A 187 3.80 -28.61 -0.52
CA VAL A 187 2.63 -27.74 -0.36
C VAL A 187 2.72 -27.10 1.04
N GLY A 188 3.66 -26.16 1.20
CA GLY A 188 3.95 -25.55 2.52
C GLY A 188 4.35 -24.08 2.53
N SER A 189 4.76 -23.49 1.40
CA SER A 189 5.19 -22.08 1.37
C SER A 189 4.99 -21.44 0.00
N ILE A 190 3.73 -21.23 -0.38
CA ILE A 190 3.40 -20.45 -1.58
C ILE A 190 3.47 -18.98 -1.18
N SER A 191 4.54 -18.30 -1.58
CA SER A 191 4.67 -16.84 -1.48
C SER A 191 3.40 -16.16 -2.02
N THR A 192 2.59 -15.58 -1.12
CA THR A 192 1.27 -15.01 -1.44
C THR A 192 1.34 -13.61 -2.04
N SER A 193 2.54 -13.01 -2.06
CA SER A 193 2.79 -11.69 -2.61
C SER A 193 2.51 -11.67 -4.11
N ARG A 194 1.38 -11.05 -4.46
CA ARG A 194 0.98 -10.84 -5.84
C ARG A 194 1.55 -9.54 -6.38
N LEU A 195 1.78 -8.54 -5.53
CA LEU A 195 2.27 -7.21 -5.91
C LEU A 195 3.80 -7.11 -5.80
N ARG A 196 4.53 -8.13 -6.29
CA ARG A 196 5.99 -8.24 -6.10
C ARG A 196 6.80 -7.09 -6.67
N ASN A 197 6.30 -6.42 -7.71
CA ASN A 197 6.97 -5.28 -8.34
C ASN A 197 6.51 -3.94 -7.75
N LEU A 198 5.59 -3.94 -6.77
CA LEU A 198 5.16 -2.75 -6.07
C LEU A 198 6.26 -2.29 -5.13
N ARG A 199 6.64 -1.03 -5.26
CA ARG A 199 7.54 -0.37 -4.33
C ARG A 199 7.00 1.00 -4.00
N PHE A 200 7.43 1.50 -2.85
CA PHE A 200 7.21 2.89 -2.48
C PHE A 200 8.51 3.59 -2.13
N VAL A 201 8.60 4.87 -2.45
CA VAL A 201 9.68 5.75 -2.03
C VAL A 201 9.12 6.89 -1.19
N ARG A 202 9.78 7.18 -0.07
CA ARG A 202 9.37 8.24 0.85
C ARG A 202 9.54 9.60 0.18
N VAL A 203 8.48 10.41 0.23
CA VAL A 203 8.50 11.82 -0.16
C VAL A 203 8.71 12.64 1.10
N PHE A 204 9.86 13.31 1.20
CA PHE A 204 10.16 14.15 2.36
C PHE A 204 9.29 15.40 2.38
N LEU A 205 8.59 15.62 3.49
CA LEU A 205 7.70 16.75 3.72
C LEU A 205 8.35 17.71 4.74
N GLU A 206 9.30 18.51 4.28
CA GLU A 206 10.15 19.36 5.15
C GLU A 206 9.36 20.34 6.03
N SER A 207 8.14 20.75 5.62
CA SER A 207 7.34 21.75 6.34
C SER A 207 6.37 21.19 7.40
N LEU A 208 6.24 19.86 7.51
CA LEU A 208 5.19 19.20 8.31
C LEU A 208 5.73 18.43 9.52
N THR A 209 7.01 18.60 9.85
CA THR A 209 7.66 17.81 10.90
C THR A 209 7.07 18.10 12.27
N ARG A 210 6.40 17.09 12.85
CA ARG A 210 5.88 16.98 14.22
C ARG A 210 4.80 17.98 14.59
N GLU A 211 3.55 17.52 14.62
CA GLU A 211 2.43 18.27 15.18
C GLU A 211 2.43 18.13 16.71
N GLU A 212 2.24 19.22 17.46
CA GLU A 212 2.01 19.09 18.90
C GLU A 212 0.67 18.38 19.11
N SER A 213 0.71 17.18 19.69
CA SER A 213 -0.49 16.39 19.97
C SER A 213 -1.33 17.13 21.02
N SER A 214 -2.26 17.99 20.58
CA SER A 214 -3.33 18.44 21.45
C SER A 214 -4.14 17.19 21.78
N GLY A 215 -4.25 16.80 23.06
CA GLY A 215 -4.90 15.58 23.55
C GLY A 215 -6.42 15.49 23.31
N GLY A 216 -6.91 16.07 22.22
CA GLY A 216 -8.28 15.97 21.72
C GLY A 216 -8.54 14.68 20.95
N LYS A 217 -9.82 14.37 20.78
CA LYS A 217 -10.31 13.20 20.04
C LYS A 217 -9.69 13.14 18.63
N PHE A 218 -9.27 11.94 18.23
CA PHE A 218 -8.76 11.66 16.90
C PHE A 218 -9.84 11.94 15.84
N SER A 219 -9.75 13.08 15.16
CA SER A 219 -10.53 13.37 13.96
C SER A 219 -9.74 12.99 12.72
N GLN A 220 -10.43 12.57 11.67
CA GLN A 220 -9.84 12.38 10.35
C GLN A 220 -9.22 13.71 9.90
N ARG A 221 -7.92 13.73 9.63
CA ARG A 221 -7.18 14.93 9.21
C ARG A 221 -6.98 15.00 7.69
N ILE A 222 -6.98 13.87 7.00
CA ILE A 222 -6.78 13.80 5.55
C ILE A 222 -8.14 13.89 4.86
N THR A 223 -8.35 14.97 4.10
CA THR A 223 -9.54 15.17 3.26
C THR A 223 -9.14 15.29 1.79
N VAL A 224 -9.50 14.31 0.96
CA VAL A 224 -9.19 14.32 -0.48
C VAL A 224 -10.19 15.17 -1.24
N PHE A 225 -9.70 15.93 -2.21
CA PHE A 225 -10.52 16.72 -3.13
C PHE A 225 -10.13 16.47 -4.59
N LYS A 226 -11.10 16.64 -5.49
CA LYS A 226 -10.94 16.39 -6.93
C LYS A 226 -11.00 17.65 -7.80
N ASN A 227 -11.49 18.77 -7.27
CA ASN A 227 -11.61 19.99 -8.05
C ASN A 227 -11.73 21.20 -7.13
N ILE A 228 -10.58 21.71 -6.69
CA ILE A 228 -10.49 23.01 -6.01
C ILE A 228 -9.59 23.89 -6.87
N GLY A 229 -10.18 24.91 -7.49
CA GLY A 229 -9.47 25.78 -8.44
C GLY A 229 -8.91 25.04 -9.66
N GLY A 230 -9.54 23.92 -10.09
CA GLY A 230 -9.02 23.07 -11.15
C GLY A 230 -7.94 22.08 -10.71
N CYS A 231 -7.53 22.11 -9.44
CA CYS A 231 -6.54 21.22 -8.87
C CYS A 231 -7.18 20.01 -8.17
N GLN A 232 -6.43 18.92 -8.14
CA GLN A 232 -6.71 17.71 -7.37
C GLN A 232 -5.70 17.59 -6.24
N GLY A 233 -6.07 16.91 -5.15
CA GLY A 233 -5.17 16.83 -4.02
C GLY A 233 -5.81 16.33 -2.73
N LEU A 234 -5.16 16.68 -1.62
CA LEU A 234 -5.71 16.51 -0.29
C LEU A 234 -5.46 17.74 0.57
N PHE A 235 -6.36 17.99 1.50
CA PHE A 235 -6.18 18.95 2.57
C PHE A 235 -5.83 18.17 3.84
N LEU A 236 -4.75 18.57 4.49
CA LEU A 236 -4.36 18.07 5.79
C LEU A 236 -4.81 19.08 6.85
N ALA A 237 -5.78 18.69 7.66
CA ALA A 237 -6.22 19.48 8.82
C ALA A 237 -5.29 19.27 10.02
N GLY A 238 -5.33 20.20 10.97
CA GLY A 238 -4.52 20.17 12.20
C GLY A 238 -4.13 21.58 12.64
N SER A 239 -3.18 21.68 13.54
CA SER A 239 -2.55 22.94 13.99
C SER A 239 -1.73 23.63 12.89
N ARG A 240 -1.24 22.86 11.91
CA ARG A 240 -0.56 23.37 10.71
C ARG A 240 -1.26 22.87 9.45
N PRO A 241 -2.43 23.42 9.12
CA PRO A 241 -3.18 22.99 7.96
C PRO A 241 -2.39 23.24 6.67
N ALA A 242 -2.46 22.30 5.73
CA ALA A 242 -1.73 22.38 4.48
C ALA A 242 -2.51 21.78 3.31
N TRP A 243 -2.40 22.43 2.16
CA TRP A 243 -2.93 21.97 0.90
C TRP A 243 -1.86 21.19 0.14
N PHE A 244 -2.16 19.95 -0.18
CA PHE A 244 -1.34 19.13 -1.05
C PHE A 244 -2.00 19.09 -2.42
N MET A 245 -1.45 19.81 -3.39
CA MET A 245 -1.97 19.90 -4.74
C MET A 245 -1.12 19.05 -5.68
N VAL A 246 -1.77 18.27 -6.55
CA VAL A 246 -1.11 17.56 -7.63
C VAL A 246 -0.97 18.50 -8.82
N CYS A 247 0.26 18.83 -9.16
CA CYS A 247 0.57 19.67 -10.31
C CYS A 247 1.62 18.96 -11.18
N ARG A 248 1.26 18.65 -12.43
CA ARG A 248 2.13 17.90 -13.37
C ARG A 248 2.65 16.62 -12.72
N GLU A 249 1.73 15.85 -12.13
CA GLU A 249 2.00 14.54 -11.50
C GLU A 249 2.95 14.60 -10.29
N ARG A 250 3.19 15.79 -9.72
CA ARG A 250 3.97 15.98 -8.50
C ARG A 250 3.11 16.59 -7.41
N LEU A 251 3.33 16.13 -6.18
CA LEU A 251 2.70 16.69 -4.99
C LEU A 251 3.39 18.00 -4.60
N ARG A 252 2.62 19.08 -4.47
CA ARG A 252 3.06 20.41 -4.04
C ARG A 252 2.35 20.78 -2.76
N ILE A 253 3.10 21.24 -1.77
CA ILE A 253 2.56 21.57 -0.44
C ILE A 253 2.45 23.09 -0.35
N HIS A 254 1.28 23.56 0.06
CA HIS A 254 1.00 24.97 0.29
C HIS A 254 0.45 25.12 1.72
N PRO A 255 1.22 25.73 2.65
CA PRO A 255 0.71 26.02 3.98
C PRO A 255 -0.43 27.03 3.90
N GLN A 256 -1.37 26.95 4.84
CA GLN A 256 -2.47 27.92 4.99
C GLN A 256 -2.06 29.08 5.89
#